data_AF-A0A350C9E8-F1
#
_entry.id   AF-A0A350C9E8-F1
#
_cell.length_a   1.000
_cell.length_b   1.000
_cell.length_c   1.000
_cell.angle_alpha   90.00
_cell.angle_beta   90.00
_cell.angle_gamma   90.00
#
_symmetry.space_group_name_H-M   'P 1'
#
loop_
_entity.id
_entity.type
_entity.pdbx_description
1 polymer ?
#
loop_
_entity_poly.entity_id
_entity_poly.type
_entity_poly.pdbx_seq_one_letter_code
_entity_poly.pdbx_strand_id
1 'polypeptide(L)'
;MDGTTMMIHRRSLLLSMAGAALRTATCVPGSCGFSAVDESAVPSRDPLSFPDIADVRRTLGAANEPKEGDTIVGVAAKDATERHKAREILLHTRLGTIDQHPPHSDELLTFINGALDSVQQQQLSQWTFAELKAALLSRPEADLHQLRRGLSSDVIAVVVRLMSNAELVQLGARLFNPLPGSKIGSRGYMGARIQPNSPTDHPDDIRWQVFDAFAYAVGDILVGTNPVSSEPQSVLAVQNCLSDILQTFQLTEI
;
A
#
# COMPACT_ATOMS: atom_id res chain seq x y z
N MET A 1 1.55 -8.26 47.26
CA MET A 1 2.12 -7.02 47.83
C MET A 1 3.54 -6.91 47.28
N ASP A 2 3.93 -6.09 46.32
CA ASP A 2 3.37 -5.09 45.40
C ASP A 2 4.43 -5.05 44.25
N GLY A 3 4.15 -4.93 42.97
CA GLY A 3 3.01 -4.29 42.32
C GLY A 3 3.31 -2.84 41.93
N THR A 4 4.51 -2.50 41.44
CA THR A 4 4.83 -1.12 41.00
C THR A 4 4.98 -1.04 39.49
N THR A 5 3.82 -0.99 38.84
CA THR A 5 3.65 -0.54 37.45
C THR A 5 4.04 0.93 37.34
N MET A 6 5.03 1.24 36.52
CA MET A 6 5.46 2.61 36.26
C MET A 6 4.44 3.28 35.31
N MET A 7 3.51 4.05 35.88
CA MET A 7 2.61 4.93 35.13
C MET A 7 3.42 6.06 34.47
N ILE A 8 3.48 6.06 33.14
CA ILE A 8 3.82 7.28 32.38
C ILE A 8 2.54 8.11 32.27
N HIS A 9 2.55 9.25 32.96
CA HIS A 9 1.45 10.20 33.07
C HIS A 9 1.06 10.81 31.70
N ARG A 10 -0.25 10.77 31.41
CA ARG A 10 -0.98 11.38 30.28
C ARG A 10 -1.01 12.94 30.31
N ARG A 11 0.11 13.61 30.58
CA ARG A 11 0.17 15.09 30.63
C ARG A 11 1.20 15.77 29.74
N SER A 12 1.92 15.02 28.89
CA SER A 12 2.94 15.57 27.99
C SER A 12 2.57 15.59 26.51
N LEU A 13 1.29 15.37 26.15
CA LEU A 13 0.83 15.26 24.76
C LEU A 13 -0.17 16.35 24.32
N LEU A 14 -0.34 17.41 25.11
CA LEU A 14 -1.31 18.50 24.82
C LEU A 14 -0.70 19.92 24.84
N LEU A 15 0.61 20.07 24.67
CA LEU A 15 1.27 21.39 24.61
C LEU A 15 2.18 21.64 23.40
N SER A 16 2.18 20.78 22.38
CA SER A 16 2.91 21.04 21.12
C SER A 16 1.99 21.38 19.93
N MET A 17 0.71 21.65 20.19
CA MET A 17 -0.29 22.03 19.18
C MET A 17 -0.81 23.45 19.40
N ALA A 18 0.09 24.39 19.72
CA ALA A 18 -0.23 25.81 19.80
C ALA A 18 0.99 26.63 19.36
N GLY A 19 1.07 26.93 18.06
CA GLY A 19 2.02 27.91 17.55
C GLY A 19 2.75 27.52 16.28
N ALA A 20 2.03 27.37 15.16
CA ALA A 20 2.60 27.66 13.85
C ALA A 20 1.46 28.08 12.91
N ALA A 21 1.56 29.31 12.43
CA ALA A 21 0.67 30.05 11.55
C ALA A 21 -0.20 29.24 10.59
N LEU A 22 -1.52 29.50 10.65
CA LEU A 22 -2.39 29.39 9.48
C LEU A 22 -1.80 30.29 8.38
N ARG A 23 -1.11 29.70 7.41
CA ARG A 23 -1.08 30.25 6.06
C ARG A 23 -2.29 29.67 5.35
N THR A 24 -3.21 30.54 4.97
CA THR A 24 -4.27 30.21 4.03
C THR A 24 -3.62 29.75 2.72
N ALA A 25 -3.53 28.43 2.54
CA ALA A 25 -3.26 27.85 1.23
C ALA A 25 -4.51 28.12 0.38
N THR A 26 -4.48 29.21 -0.39
CA THR A 26 -5.41 29.39 -1.49
C THR A 26 -5.16 28.25 -2.46
N CYS A 27 -6.06 27.27 -2.48
CA CYS A 27 -6.09 26.23 -3.50
C CYS A 27 -6.33 26.91 -4.84
N VAL A 28 -5.25 27.12 -5.62
CA VAL A 28 -5.36 27.53 -7.01
C VAL A 28 -5.77 26.27 -7.80
N PRO A 29 -6.94 26.25 -8.46
CA PRO A 29 -7.30 25.14 -9.34
C PRO A 29 -6.20 24.94 -10.37
N GLY A 30 -5.58 23.76 -10.40
CA GLY A 30 -4.45 23.44 -11.29
C GLY A 30 -3.05 23.42 -10.67
N SER A 31 -2.90 23.68 -9.37
CA SER A 31 -1.59 23.63 -8.68
C SER A 31 -1.25 22.28 -8.04
N CYS A 32 -2.22 21.38 -7.88
CA CYS A 32 -1.96 19.95 -7.65
C CYS A 32 -1.73 19.29 -9.01
N GLY A 33 -0.60 19.59 -9.64
CA GLY A 33 -0.29 19.21 -11.00
C GLY A 33 0.04 17.72 -11.12
N PHE A 34 -0.96 16.87 -11.32
CA PHE A 34 -0.79 15.85 -12.35
C PHE A 34 -0.85 16.59 -13.69
N SER A 35 0.30 17.11 -14.13
CA SER A 35 0.43 17.57 -15.50
C SER A 35 0.16 16.38 -16.40
N ALA A 36 -0.82 16.52 -17.31
CA ALA A 36 -1.05 15.55 -18.36
C ALA A 36 0.30 15.27 -19.05
N VAL A 37 0.69 14.00 -19.08
CA VAL A 37 1.91 13.59 -19.78
C VAL A 37 1.60 13.74 -21.28
N ASP A 38 2.47 14.46 -21.99
CA ASP A 38 2.35 14.68 -23.44
C ASP A 38 2.09 13.35 -24.19
N GLU A 39 1.06 13.34 -25.05
CA GLU A 39 0.47 12.16 -25.74
C GLU A 39 1.41 11.48 -26.76
N SER A 40 2.69 11.84 -26.78
CA SER A 40 3.68 11.23 -27.66
C SER A 40 3.91 9.76 -27.29
N ALA A 41 4.01 8.89 -28.31
CA ALA A 41 4.23 7.45 -28.14
C ALA A 41 5.49 7.15 -27.31
N VAL A 42 5.52 6.00 -26.61
CA VAL A 42 6.71 5.51 -25.89
C VAL A 42 7.89 5.52 -26.86
N PRO A 43 8.91 6.36 -26.62
CA PRO A 43 9.96 6.56 -27.59
C PRO A 43 10.79 5.28 -27.75
N SER A 44 11.16 4.94 -28.98
CA SER A 44 12.08 3.84 -29.27
C SER A 44 13.48 4.23 -28.78
N ARG A 45 13.90 3.76 -27.60
CA ARG A 45 15.17 4.18 -26.98
C ARG A 45 15.88 3.03 -26.25
N ASP A 46 17.14 3.30 -25.93
CA ASP A 46 18.03 2.45 -25.15
C ASP A 46 17.37 2.12 -23.78
N PRO A 47 17.17 0.83 -23.44
CA PRO A 47 16.59 0.40 -22.16
C PRO A 47 17.36 0.86 -20.90
N LEU A 48 18.57 1.39 -21.09
CA LEU A 48 19.48 1.76 -20.01
C LEU A 48 19.40 3.23 -19.57
N SER A 49 18.61 4.08 -20.25
CA SER A 49 18.59 5.52 -19.93
C SER A 49 17.19 6.13 -20.04
N PHE A 50 16.66 6.59 -18.92
CA PHE A 50 15.55 7.55 -18.86
C PHE A 50 16.11 8.97 -18.84
N PRO A 51 15.87 9.81 -19.86
CA PRO A 51 16.46 11.15 -19.93
C PRO A 51 15.74 12.16 -19.03
N ASP A 52 14.48 11.91 -18.67
CA ASP A 52 13.73 12.70 -17.70
C ASP A 52 12.62 11.90 -16.99
N ILE A 53 11.99 12.52 -15.99
CA ILE A 53 10.89 11.95 -15.19
C ILE A 53 9.60 11.72 -16.01
N ALA A 54 9.36 12.53 -17.06
CA ALA A 54 8.15 12.39 -17.88
C ALA A 54 8.21 11.09 -18.69
N ASP A 55 9.39 10.73 -19.18
CA ASP A 55 9.63 9.47 -19.87
C ASP A 55 9.50 8.26 -18.93
N VAL A 56 9.94 8.38 -17.68
CA VAL A 56 9.67 7.35 -16.65
C VAL A 56 8.16 7.18 -16.49
N ARG A 57 7.44 8.26 -16.17
CA ARG A 57 5.98 8.22 -15.96
C ARG A 57 5.24 7.60 -17.14
N ARG A 58 5.55 8.01 -18.36
CA ARG A 58 4.95 7.47 -19.59
C ARG A 58 5.22 5.98 -19.73
N THR A 59 6.46 5.54 -19.51
CA THR A 59 6.84 4.14 -19.65
C THR A 59 6.18 3.28 -18.56
N LEU A 60 6.09 3.78 -17.33
CA LEU A 60 5.39 3.09 -16.23
C LEU A 60 3.89 2.95 -16.52
N GLY A 61 3.24 4.00 -17.01
CA GLY A 61 1.82 3.95 -17.39
C GLY A 61 1.59 3.03 -18.58
N ALA A 62 2.41 3.14 -19.62
CA ALA A 62 2.30 2.33 -20.83
C ALA A 62 2.51 0.84 -20.55
N ALA A 63 3.32 0.48 -19.56
CA ALA A 63 3.57 -0.92 -19.20
C ALA A 63 2.44 -1.59 -18.39
N ASN A 64 1.46 -0.82 -17.88
CA ASN A 64 0.30 -1.39 -17.18
C ASN A 64 -0.60 -2.19 -18.13
N GLU A 65 -1.28 -3.19 -17.57
CA GLU A 65 -2.50 -3.72 -18.18
C GLU A 65 -3.56 -2.61 -18.32
N PRO A 66 -4.45 -2.66 -19.33
CA PRO A 66 -5.43 -1.61 -19.57
C PRO A 66 -6.29 -1.30 -18.33
N LYS A 67 -6.27 -0.02 -17.91
CA LYS A 67 -7.08 0.51 -16.81
C LYS A 67 -7.68 1.85 -17.24
N GLU A 68 -8.97 2.04 -16.99
CA GLU A 68 -9.69 3.26 -17.36
C GLU A 68 -9.05 4.52 -16.75
N GLY A 69 -8.63 4.45 -15.48
CA GLY A 69 -7.96 5.57 -14.81
C GLY A 69 -6.66 6.00 -15.50
N ASP A 70 -5.87 5.05 -16.00
CA ASP A 70 -4.61 5.35 -16.72
C ASP A 70 -4.89 6.02 -18.07
N THR A 71 -6.01 5.66 -18.72
CA THR A 71 -6.48 6.33 -19.94
C THR A 71 -6.93 7.75 -19.65
N ILE A 72 -7.71 7.97 -18.58
CA ILE A 72 -8.21 9.30 -18.19
C ILE A 72 -7.06 10.27 -17.93
N VAL A 73 -5.98 9.81 -17.31
CA VAL A 73 -4.81 10.67 -16.99
C VAL A 73 -3.75 10.67 -18.11
N GLY A 74 -4.02 10.01 -19.24
CA GLY A 74 -3.18 10.07 -20.44
C GLY A 74 -1.86 9.28 -20.38
N VAL A 75 -1.76 8.27 -19.51
CA VAL A 75 -0.52 7.48 -19.33
C VAL A 75 -0.62 6.05 -19.86
N ALA A 76 -1.82 5.58 -20.22
CA ALA A 76 -2.03 4.26 -20.78
C ALA A 76 -1.36 4.11 -22.16
N ALA A 77 -0.87 2.90 -22.47
CA ALA A 77 -0.43 2.57 -23.82
C ALA A 77 -1.60 2.63 -24.81
N LYS A 78 -1.35 3.19 -25.99
CA LYS A 78 -2.31 3.30 -27.10
C LYS A 78 -2.74 1.94 -27.63
N ASP A 79 -1.85 0.94 -27.57
CA ASP A 79 -2.08 -0.40 -28.06
C ASP A 79 -1.21 -1.45 -27.34
N ALA A 80 -1.44 -2.72 -27.63
CA ALA A 80 -0.69 -3.83 -27.04
C ALA A 80 0.80 -3.85 -27.46
N THR A 81 1.15 -3.31 -28.62
CA THR A 81 2.53 -3.27 -29.12
C THR A 81 3.36 -2.28 -28.31
N GLU A 82 2.80 -1.09 -28.04
CA GLU A 82 3.42 -0.08 -27.18
C GLU A 82 3.58 -0.59 -25.74
N ARG A 83 2.54 -1.25 -25.20
CA ARG A 83 2.62 -1.88 -23.87
C ARG A 83 3.75 -2.90 -23.80
N HIS A 84 3.85 -3.78 -24.80
CA HIS A 84 4.91 -4.78 -24.84
C HIS A 84 6.29 -4.11 -24.88
N LYS A 85 6.49 -3.10 -25.73
CA LYS A 85 7.75 -2.34 -25.79
C LYS A 85 8.10 -1.67 -24.46
N ALA A 86 7.12 -1.04 -23.79
CA ALA A 86 7.34 -0.42 -22.48
C ALA A 86 7.75 -1.46 -21.42
N ARG A 87 7.15 -2.65 -21.44
CA ARG A 87 7.53 -3.76 -20.55
C ARG A 87 8.93 -4.29 -20.84
N GLU A 88 9.29 -4.44 -22.12
CA GLU A 88 10.64 -4.85 -22.53
C GLU A 88 11.71 -3.85 -22.10
N ILE A 89 11.45 -2.54 -22.24
CA ILE A 89 12.34 -1.49 -21.74
C ILE A 89 12.53 -1.66 -20.23
N LEU A 90 11.44 -1.72 -19.46
CA LEU A 90 11.51 -1.81 -18.00
C LEU A 90 12.21 -3.10 -17.54
N LEU A 91 12.01 -4.24 -18.20
CA LEU A 91 12.68 -5.50 -17.84
C LEU A 91 14.21 -5.37 -17.85
N HIS A 92 14.76 -4.58 -18.78
CA HIS A 92 16.21 -4.39 -18.94
C HIS A 92 16.74 -3.14 -18.22
N THR A 93 15.86 -2.33 -17.62
CA THR A 93 16.24 -1.18 -16.79
C THR A 93 16.78 -1.64 -15.43
N ARG A 94 17.79 -0.93 -14.91
CA ARG A 94 18.31 -1.15 -13.56
C ARG A 94 17.37 -0.61 -12.48
N LEU A 95 17.26 -1.28 -11.33
CA LEU A 95 16.39 -0.86 -10.23
C LEU A 95 16.73 0.57 -9.77
N GLY A 96 18.02 0.88 -9.67
CA GLY A 96 18.51 2.20 -9.25
C GLY A 96 18.10 3.34 -10.19
N THR A 97 17.81 3.05 -11.46
CA THR A 97 17.36 4.07 -12.41
C THR A 97 15.97 4.61 -12.02
N ILE A 98 15.07 3.74 -11.53
CA ILE A 98 13.75 4.15 -11.05
C ILE A 98 13.87 4.89 -9.72
N ASP A 99 14.71 4.42 -8.80
CA ASP A 99 14.94 5.10 -7.52
C ASP A 99 15.53 6.52 -7.67
N GLN A 100 16.34 6.74 -8.71
CA GLN A 100 16.91 8.07 -9.04
C GLN A 100 15.91 9.00 -9.73
N HIS A 101 14.86 8.45 -10.35
CA HIS A 101 13.86 9.19 -11.10
C HIS A 101 12.45 8.75 -10.67
N PRO A 102 12.09 8.90 -9.39
CA PRO A 102 10.81 8.44 -8.90
C PRO A 102 9.68 9.19 -9.63
N PRO A 103 8.55 8.54 -9.94
CA PRO A 103 7.47 9.16 -10.69
C PRO A 103 6.81 10.32 -9.93
N HIS A 104 7.02 10.44 -8.63
CA HIS A 104 6.59 11.56 -7.80
C HIS A 104 7.64 11.80 -6.71
N SER A 105 7.64 12.98 -6.09
CA SER A 105 8.53 13.29 -4.98
C SER A 105 7.78 14.13 -3.96
N ASP A 106 7.62 13.57 -2.76
CA ASP A 106 6.93 14.19 -1.64
C ASP A 106 7.51 13.71 -0.28
N GLU A 107 6.93 14.21 0.80
CA GLU A 107 7.34 13.86 2.18
C GLU A 107 7.06 12.38 2.51
N LEU A 108 6.04 11.78 1.90
CA LEU A 108 5.70 10.37 2.11
C LEU A 108 6.75 9.45 1.49
N LEU A 109 7.16 9.73 0.26
CA LEU A 109 8.26 9.01 -0.40
C LEU A 109 9.55 9.14 0.42
N THR A 110 9.85 10.34 0.91
CA THR A 110 11.01 10.59 1.77
C THR A 110 10.96 9.74 3.04
N PHE A 111 9.79 9.70 3.70
CA PHE A 111 9.56 8.92 4.90
C PHE A 111 9.72 7.41 4.66
N ILE A 112 9.10 6.88 3.60
CA ILE A 112 9.16 5.44 3.26
C ILE A 112 10.60 5.03 2.90
N ASN A 113 11.28 5.82 2.07
CA ASN A 113 12.66 5.53 1.67
C ASN A 113 13.65 5.63 2.84
N GLY A 114 13.34 6.45 3.86
CA GLY A 114 14.13 6.52 5.09
C GLY A 114 14.15 5.22 5.91
N ALA A 115 13.22 4.29 5.66
CA ALA A 115 13.17 2.98 6.32
C ALA A 115 13.96 1.88 5.59
N LEU A 116 14.52 2.17 4.41
CA LEU A 116 15.27 1.19 3.61
C LEU A 116 16.66 0.93 4.20
N ASP A 117 17.13 -0.31 4.06
CA ASP A 117 18.54 -0.66 4.28
C ASP A 117 19.36 -0.12 3.11
N SER A 118 20.10 0.97 3.34
CA SER A 118 20.86 1.66 2.29
C SER A 118 21.96 0.80 1.66
N VAL A 119 22.57 -0.10 2.42
CA VAL A 119 23.60 -1.02 1.90
C VAL A 119 22.95 -2.02 0.95
N GLN A 120 21.83 -2.59 1.36
CA GLN A 120 21.12 -3.53 0.52
C GLN A 120 20.50 -2.86 -0.72
N GLN A 121 19.93 -1.66 -0.56
CA GLN A 121 19.42 -0.88 -1.69
C GLN A 121 20.54 -0.59 -2.70
N GLN A 122 21.73 -0.19 -2.25
CA GLN A 122 22.85 0.06 -3.13
C GLN A 122 23.27 -1.20 -3.91
N GLN A 123 23.26 -2.37 -3.27
CA GLN A 123 23.55 -3.64 -3.95
C GLN A 123 22.48 -3.98 -5.00
N LEU A 124 21.20 -3.83 -4.65
CA LEU A 124 20.08 -4.13 -5.54
C LEU A 124 19.95 -3.11 -6.67
N SER A 125 20.43 -1.88 -6.50
CA SER A 125 20.38 -0.84 -7.52
C SER A 125 20.99 -1.24 -8.87
N GLN A 126 21.93 -2.19 -8.85
CA GLN A 126 22.63 -2.67 -10.04
C GLN A 126 21.88 -3.78 -10.78
N TRP A 127 20.91 -4.41 -10.13
CA TRP A 127 20.08 -5.44 -10.76
C TRP A 127 19.15 -4.81 -11.78
N THR A 128 18.78 -5.59 -12.78
CA THR A 128 17.68 -5.32 -13.70
C THR A 128 16.35 -5.80 -13.13
N PHE A 129 15.24 -5.28 -13.66
CA PHE A 129 13.92 -5.82 -13.30
C PHE A 129 13.73 -7.28 -13.73
N ALA A 130 14.36 -7.72 -14.82
CA ALA A 130 14.38 -9.13 -15.22
C ALA A 130 15.05 -10.01 -14.16
N GLU A 131 16.19 -9.59 -13.60
CA GLU A 131 16.87 -10.30 -12.52
C GLU A 131 16.05 -10.32 -11.24
N LEU A 132 15.45 -9.17 -10.86
CA LEU A 132 14.57 -9.11 -9.69
C LEU A 132 13.35 -10.02 -9.86
N LYS A 133 12.67 -9.97 -11.02
CA LYS A 133 11.52 -10.82 -11.32
C LYS A 133 11.91 -12.30 -11.26
N ALA A 134 13.03 -12.69 -11.85
CA ALA A 134 13.54 -14.06 -11.80
C ALA A 134 13.84 -14.51 -10.36
N ALA A 135 14.47 -13.63 -9.55
CA ALA A 135 14.73 -13.90 -8.15
C ALA A 135 13.44 -14.08 -7.34
N LEU A 136 12.44 -13.21 -7.54
CA LEU A 136 11.14 -13.29 -6.87
C LEU A 136 10.39 -14.58 -7.22
N LEU A 137 10.52 -15.10 -8.44
CA LEU A 137 9.82 -16.33 -8.85
C LEU A 137 10.55 -17.61 -8.43
N SER A 138 11.87 -17.58 -8.34
CA SER A 138 12.69 -18.79 -8.12
C SER A 138 13.25 -18.97 -6.70
N ARG A 139 13.54 -17.90 -5.96
CA ARG A 139 14.24 -17.99 -4.67
C ARG A 139 13.31 -18.38 -3.51
N PRO A 140 13.81 -19.06 -2.47
CA PRO A 140 13.06 -19.36 -1.25
C PRO A 140 12.46 -18.12 -0.57
N GLU A 141 11.38 -18.31 0.19
CA GLU A 141 10.68 -17.27 0.95
C GLU A 141 11.61 -16.48 1.89
N ALA A 142 12.53 -17.15 2.58
CA ALA A 142 13.50 -16.53 3.47
C ALA A 142 14.39 -15.49 2.76
N ASP A 143 14.83 -15.79 1.54
CA ASP A 143 15.65 -14.88 0.73
C ASP A 143 14.84 -13.65 0.31
N LEU A 144 13.55 -13.82 0.01
CA LEU A 144 12.68 -12.69 -0.33
C LEU A 144 12.49 -11.73 0.84
N HIS A 145 12.36 -12.27 2.06
CA HIS A 145 12.30 -11.44 3.26
C HIS A 145 13.61 -10.69 3.54
N GLN A 146 14.74 -11.20 3.08
CA GLN A 146 15.99 -10.45 3.10
C GLN A 146 15.96 -9.34 2.06
N LEU A 147 15.60 -9.63 0.80
CA LEU A 147 15.58 -8.64 -0.29
C LEU A 147 14.67 -7.45 0.00
N ARG A 148 13.54 -7.66 0.67
CA ARG A 148 12.50 -6.62 0.87
C ARG A 148 13.00 -5.33 1.52
N ARG A 149 14.09 -5.37 2.31
CA ARG A 149 14.57 -4.19 3.05
C ARG A 149 15.31 -3.18 2.15
N GLY A 150 15.75 -3.60 0.96
CA GLY A 150 16.41 -2.74 -0.01
C GLY A 150 15.57 -2.40 -1.24
N LEU A 151 14.29 -2.79 -1.28
CA LEU A 151 13.39 -2.50 -2.39
C LEU A 151 12.49 -1.31 -2.07
N SER A 152 12.56 -0.26 -2.86
CA SER A 152 11.63 0.87 -2.77
C SER A 152 10.22 0.49 -3.25
N SER A 153 9.22 1.27 -2.85
CA SER A 153 7.84 1.10 -3.33
C SER A 153 7.74 1.19 -4.85
N ASP A 154 8.51 2.08 -5.48
CA ASP A 154 8.50 2.26 -6.94
C ASP A 154 9.08 1.04 -7.66
N VAL A 155 10.18 0.48 -7.14
CA VAL A 155 10.76 -0.77 -7.66
C VAL A 155 9.78 -1.94 -7.51
N ILE A 156 9.12 -2.07 -6.35
CA ILE A 156 8.10 -3.11 -6.14
C ILE A 156 6.93 -2.93 -7.12
N ALA A 157 6.45 -1.70 -7.33
CA ALA A 157 5.37 -1.42 -8.26
C ALA A 157 5.74 -1.78 -9.70
N VAL A 158 6.98 -1.50 -10.12
CA VAL A 158 7.48 -1.86 -11.45
C VAL A 158 7.56 -3.37 -11.63
N VAL A 159 8.15 -4.11 -10.69
CA VAL A 159 8.30 -5.56 -10.88
C VAL A 159 6.95 -6.28 -10.89
N VAL A 160 6.00 -5.86 -10.05
CA VAL A 160 4.61 -6.37 -10.06
C VAL A 160 3.93 -6.08 -11.39
N ARG A 161 4.12 -4.87 -11.93
CA ARG A 161 3.60 -4.49 -13.25
C ARG A 161 4.08 -5.42 -14.35
N LEU A 162 5.32 -5.93 -14.26
CA LEU A 162 5.93 -6.81 -15.27
C LEU A 162 5.58 -8.30 -15.13
N MET A 163 4.79 -8.68 -14.12
CA MET A 163 4.33 -10.05 -13.92
C MET A 163 2.98 -10.30 -14.60
N SER A 164 2.77 -11.55 -15.00
CA SER A 164 1.46 -12.08 -15.38
C SER A 164 0.65 -12.47 -14.14
N ASN A 165 -0.66 -12.67 -14.31
CA ASN A 165 -1.52 -13.15 -13.21
C ASN A 165 -1.03 -14.48 -12.61
N ALA A 166 -0.54 -15.40 -13.44
CA ALA A 166 -0.01 -16.68 -12.97
C ALA A 166 1.24 -16.50 -12.10
N GLU A 167 2.16 -15.63 -12.52
CA GLU A 167 3.37 -15.28 -11.76
C GLU A 167 3.02 -14.59 -10.44
N LEU A 168 2.05 -13.66 -10.44
CA LEU A 168 1.58 -12.99 -9.23
C LEU A 168 0.93 -13.96 -8.25
N VAL A 169 0.09 -14.88 -8.74
CA VAL A 169 -0.51 -15.94 -7.92
C VAL A 169 0.56 -16.88 -7.36
N GLN A 170 1.53 -17.28 -8.18
CA GLN A 170 2.64 -18.12 -7.74
C GLN A 170 3.46 -17.46 -6.62
N LEU A 171 3.80 -16.18 -6.77
CA LEU A 171 4.52 -15.41 -5.75
C LEU A 171 3.68 -15.20 -4.48
N GLY A 172 2.40 -14.85 -4.62
CA GLY A 172 1.48 -14.65 -3.50
C GLY A 172 1.22 -15.94 -2.71
N ALA A 173 1.17 -17.09 -3.37
CA ALA A 173 0.95 -18.39 -2.73
C ALA A 173 2.14 -18.88 -1.89
N ARG A 174 3.31 -18.24 -2.00
CA ARG A 174 4.54 -18.63 -1.29
C ARG A 174 5.06 -17.62 -0.29
N LEU A 175 4.70 -16.34 -0.41
CA LEU A 175 5.20 -15.25 0.43
C LEU A 175 4.19 -14.88 1.53
N PHE A 176 4.46 -15.28 2.77
CA PHE A 176 3.61 -15.03 3.94
C PHE A 176 4.25 -13.98 4.85
N ASN A 177 3.43 -13.14 5.45
CA ASN A 177 3.88 -12.10 6.38
C ASN A 177 3.08 -12.24 7.68
N PRO A 178 3.41 -13.22 8.54
CA PRO A 178 2.67 -13.46 9.78
C PRO A 178 2.84 -12.30 10.75
N LEU A 179 1.74 -11.84 11.33
CA LEU A 179 1.77 -10.84 12.40
C LEU A 179 2.21 -11.52 13.71
N PRO A 180 3.27 -11.04 14.38
CA PRO A 180 3.74 -11.64 15.63
C PRO A 180 2.63 -11.67 16.68
N GLY A 181 2.44 -12.82 17.33
CA GLY A 181 1.43 -13.01 18.36
C GLY A 181 0.04 -13.41 17.85
N SER A 182 -0.20 -13.46 16.53
CA SER A 182 -1.47 -13.93 15.96
C SER A 182 -1.29 -14.91 14.81
N LYS A 183 -2.39 -15.41 14.26
CA LYS A 183 -2.40 -16.26 13.04
C LYS A 183 -2.55 -15.43 11.75
N ILE A 184 -2.76 -14.12 11.85
CA ILE A 184 -2.98 -13.25 10.69
C ILE A 184 -1.76 -13.30 9.77
N GLY A 185 -1.99 -13.55 8.48
CA GLY A 185 -0.92 -13.65 7.49
C GLY A 185 -0.10 -14.94 7.54
N SER A 186 -0.48 -15.91 8.38
CA SER A 186 0.18 -17.22 8.47
C SER A 186 -0.27 -18.18 7.36
N ARG A 187 0.60 -19.11 7.00
CA ARG A 187 0.30 -20.16 6.02
C ARG A 187 -0.87 -21.04 6.49
N GLY A 188 -1.86 -21.24 5.62
CA GLY A 188 -3.04 -22.05 5.91
C GLY A 188 -4.10 -21.35 6.78
N TYR A 189 -3.94 -20.04 7.03
CA TYR A 189 -4.93 -19.25 7.76
C TYR A 189 -5.61 -18.25 6.81
N MET A 190 -6.94 -18.31 6.73
CA MET A 190 -7.76 -17.36 6.00
C MET A 190 -8.69 -16.68 6.98
N GLY A 191 -8.41 -15.41 7.29
CA GLY A 191 -9.24 -14.61 8.17
C GLY A 191 -10.10 -13.61 7.42
N ALA A 192 -11.15 -13.13 8.06
CA ALA A 192 -12.08 -12.16 7.50
C ALA A 192 -12.47 -11.10 8.54
N ARG A 193 -12.57 -9.85 8.08
CA ARG A 193 -13.12 -8.75 8.88
C ARG A 193 -14.64 -8.77 8.86
N ILE A 194 -15.27 -8.30 9.94
CA ILE A 194 -16.65 -7.85 9.93
C ILE A 194 -16.66 -6.34 9.72
N GLN A 195 -17.37 -5.88 8.69
CA GLN A 195 -17.63 -4.47 8.45
C GLN A 195 -19.14 -4.18 8.39
N PRO A 196 -19.79 -3.98 9.56
CA PRO A 196 -21.24 -3.84 9.68
C PRO A 196 -21.63 -2.38 9.41
N ASN A 197 -21.86 -2.03 8.14
CA ASN A 197 -22.21 -0.66 7.76
C ASN A 197 -23.74 -0.48 7.87
N SER A 198 -24.21 0.40 8.75
CA SER A 198 -25.60 0.85 8.77
C SER A 198 -25.71 2.18 8.01
N PRO A 199 -26.71 2.38 7.12
CA PRO A 199 -26.93 3.67 6.45
C PRO A 199 -27.17 4.85 7.39
N THR A 200 -27.50 4.58 8.66
CA THR A 200 -27.83 5.57 9.69
C THR A 200 -26.93 5.45 10.92
N ASP A 201 -25.89 4.62 10.87
CA ASP A 201 -25.05 4.25 12.02
C ASP A 201 -25.86 3.69 13.22
N HIS A 202 -27.06 3.15 12.98
CA HIS A 202 -27.91 2.70 14.06
C HIS A 202 -27.27 1.48 14.79
N PRO A 203 -27.03 1.56 16.12
CA PRO A 203 -26.32 0.51 16.85
C PRO A 203 -26.95 -0.88 16.72
N ASP A 204 -28.28 -0.98 16.64
CA ASP A 204 -28.95 -2.28 16.52
C ASP A 204 -28.74 -2.93 15.15
N ASP A 205 -28.74 -2.15 14.06
CA ASP A 205 -28.49 -2.67 12.71
C ASP A 205 -27.06 -3.23 12.62
N ILE A 206 -26.13 -2.50 13.23
CA ILE A 206 -24.73 -2.86 13.32
C ILE A 206 -24.59 -4.17 14.10
N ARG A 207 -25.23 -4.26 15.26
CA ARG A 207 -25.20 -5.46 16.12
C ARG A 207 -25.72 -6.69 15.38
N TRP A 208 -26.86 -6.57 14.68
CA TRP A 208 -27.42 -7.70 13.94
C TRP A 208 -26.52 -8.20 12.82
N GLN A 209 -25.85 -7.29 12.10
CA GLN A 209 -24.86 -7.68 11.09
C GLN A 209 -23.64 -8.40 11.70
N VAL A 210 -23.19 -7.99 12.89
CA VAL A 210 -22.11 -8.68 13.61
C VAL A 210 -22.54 -10.08 14.03
N PHE A 211 -23.75 -10.23 14.57
CA PHE A 211 -24.28 -11.53 14.98
C PHE A 211 -24.46 -12.49 13.80
N ASP A 212 -24.95 -12.00 12.67
CA ASP A 212 -25.03 -12.79 11.43
C ASP A 212 -23.64 -13.27 11.01
N ALA A 213 -22.64 -12.39 10.98
CA ALA A 213 -21.28 -12.76 10.60
C ALA A 213 -20.62 -13.75 11.58
N PHE A 214 -20.87 -13.63 12.89
CA PHE A 214 -20.40 -14.61 13.87
C PHE A 214 -20.99 -16.01 13.64
N ALA A 215 -22.22 -16.12 13.12
CA ALA A 215 -22.80 -17.41 12.76
C ALA A 215 -22.01 -18.13 11.65
N TYR A 216 -21.23 -17.40 10.85
CA TYR A 216 -20.33 -17.93 9.83
C TYR A 216 -18.85 -17.97 10.26
N ALA A 217 -18.55 -17.77 11.55
CA ALA A 217 -17.19 -17.70 12.09
C ALA A 217 -16.30 -16.63 11.43
N VAL A 218 -16.90 -15.50 11.05
CA VAL A 218 -16.22 -14.32 10.50
C VAL A 218 -15.91 -13.33 11.63
N GLY A 219 -14.86 -12.50 11.49
CA GLY A 219 -14.52 -11.44 12.44
C GLY A 219 -13.26 -11.68 13.26
N ASP A 220 -12.51 -12.73 12.93
CA ASP A 220 -11.24 -13.09 13.57
C ASP A 220 -10.12 -12.07 13.32
N ILE A 221 -10.23 -11.24 12.28
CA ILE A 221 -9.24 -10.19 11.96
C ILE A 221 -9.59 -8.86 12.63
N LEU A 222 -10.85 -8.45 12.50
CA LEU A 222 -11.33 -7.12 12.90
C LEU A 222 -12.86 -7.12 12.92
N VAL A 223 -13.44 -6.49 13.94
CA VAL A 223 -14.85 -6.06 13.94
C VAL A 223 -14.86 -4.54 13.98
N GLY A 224 -15.24 -3.89 12.87
CA GLY A 224 -15.16 -2.43 12.77
C GLY A 224 -16.10 -1.89 11.71
N THR A 225 -16.75 -0.76 11.97
CA THR A 225 -17.65 -0.11 11.00
C THR A 225 -16.90 0.95 10.17
N ASN A 226 -17.43 1.27 8.99
CA ASN A 226 -17.18 2.55 8.36
C ASN A 226 -18.40 3.46 8.62
N PRO A 227 -18.34 4.39 9.60
CA PRO A 227 -19.51 5.15 10.00
C PRO A 227 -19.89 6.18 8.92
N VAL A 228 -21.18 6.40 8.75
CA VAL A 228 -21.73 7.44 7.88
C VAL A 228 -21.45 8.84 8.46
N SER A 229 -21.61 8.99 9.76
CA SER A 229 -21.36 10.23 10.49
C SER A 229 -19.96 10.23 11.09
N SER A 230 -19.23 11.33 10.85
CA SER A 230 -17.94 11.59 11.49
C SER A 230 -18.06 12.34 12.82
N GLU A 231 -19.29 12.58 13.32
CA GLU A 231 -19.50 13.23 14.60
C GLU A 231 -18.99 12.35 15.75
N PRO A 232 -18.19 12.88 16.69
CA PRO A 232 -17.60 12.08 17.76
C PRO A 232 -18.62 11.28 18.57
N GLN A 233 -19.83 11.80 18.75
CA GLN A 233 -20.91 11.11 19.47
C GLN A 233 -21.43 9.89 18.70
N SER A 234 -21.58 9.99 17.36
CA SER A 234 -21.99 8.87 16.51
C SER A 234 -20.93 7.78 16.52
N VAL A 235 -19.67 8.16 16.30
CA VAL A 235 -18.53 7.24 16.33
C VAL A 235 -18.43 6.53 17.67
N LEU A 236 -18.59 7.25 18.78
CA LEU A 236 -18.57 6.67 20.12
C LEU A 236 -19.73 5.68 20.33
N ALA A 237 -20.94 5.99 19.86
CA ALA A 237 -22.08 5.09 19.97
C ALA A 237 -21.82 3.77 19.24
N VAL A 238 -21.25 3.82 18.04
CA VAL A 238 -20.88 2.61 17.31
C VAL A 238 -19.74 1.86 17.99
N GLN A 239 -18.68 2.56 18.42
CA GLN A 239 -17.57 1.94 19.13
C GLN A 239 -18.03 1.22 20.39
N ASN A 240 -18.93 1.83 21.17
CA ASN A 240 -19.51 1.21 22.35
C ASN A 240 -20.34 -0.03 22.00
N CYS A 241 -21.14 0.02 20.94
CA CYS A 241 -21.90 -1.15 20.47
C CYS A 241 -20.98 -2.32 20.12
N LEU A 242 -19.93 -2.08 19.33
CA LEU A 242 -18.96 -3.12 18.96
C LEU A 242 -18.18 -3.64 20.17
N SER A 243 -17.75 -2.75 21.06
CA SER A 243 -17.04 -3.12 22.29
C SER A 243 -17.90 -3.97 23.22
N ASP A 244 -19.18 -3.63 23.38
CA ASP A 244 -20.14 -4.38 24.20
C ASP A 244 -20.30 -5.81 23.68
N ILE A 245 -20.40 -5.99 22.36
CA ILE A 245 -20.44 -7.31 21.73
C ILE A 245 -19.15 -8.10 22.05
N LEU A 246 -17.98 -7.53 21.79
CA LEU A 246 -16.71 -8.23 22.03
C LEU A 246 -16.54 -8.62 23.51
N GLN A 247 -16.92 -7.75 24.45
CA GLN A 247 -16.87 -8.03 25.88
C GLN A 247 -17.87 -9.12 26.29
N THR A 248 -19.10 -9.05 25.80
CA THR A 248 -20.15 -10.03 26.10
C THR A 248 -19.76 -11.44 25.65
N PHE A 249 -19.14 -11.57 24.48
CA PHE A 249 -18.64 -12.85 23.95
C PHE A 249 -17.21 -13.19 24.40
N GLN A 250 -16.59 -12.37 25.26
CA GLN A 250 -15.24 -12.56 25.79
C GLN A 250 -14.14 -12.63 24.71
N LEU A 251 -14.34 -11.91 23.60
CA LEU A 251 -13.44 -11.81 22.46
C LEU A 251 -12.49 -10.62 22.60
N THR A 252 -11.84 -10.49 23.76
CA THR A 252 -10.98 -9.32 24.10
C THR A 252 -9.49 -9.64 24.11
N GLU A 253 -9.12 -10.91 23.93
CA GLU A 253 -7.73 -11.35 23.81
C GLU A 253 -7.27 -11.23 22.34
N ILE A 254 -6.03 -10.78 22.14
CA ILE A 254 -5.35 -10.69 20.83
C ILE A 254 -4.43 -11.89 20.66
#